data_AF-A0AAD4JNF9-F1
#
_entry.id   AF-A0AAD4JNF9-F1
#
_cell.length_a   1.000
_cell.length_b   1.000
_cell.length_c   1.000
_cell.angle_alpha   90.00
_cell.angle_beta   90.00
_cell.angle_gamma   90.00
#
_symmetry.space_group_name_H-M   'P 1'
#
loop_
_entity.id
_entity.type
_entity.pdbx_description
1 polymer ?
#
loop_
_entity_poly.entity_id
_entity_poly.type
_entity_poly.pdbx_seq_one_letter_code
_entity_poly.pdbx_strand_id
1 'polypeptide(L)'
;MMVQPQSDPKSSDEKLLGINESKSKNMNIPVSLRNGGELMMNLPLQKFELGPPETRTATVNLDRAIQYELKHGPKLDPKMDPKQLRRTVSNRLSAQRSRQRKADYIHDMERKAYELEVRLIIMGEKMARLLEQRRLLKLQNEALQQLLLLRQHQANLSQMVLEKNKAEMNRLKEVQKKALLKMTLKGGWSASSSSTNA
;
A
#
# COMPACT_ATOMS: atom_id res chain seq x y z
N MET A 1 -53.99 -34.26 -6.22
CA MET A 1 -53.02 -34.37 -7.33
C MET A 1 -51.75 -33.65 -6.91
N MET A 2 -50.68 -34.43 -6.69
CA MET A 2 -49.38 -33.97 -6.22
C MET A 2 -48.52 -33.56 -7.43
N VAL A 3 -47.79 -32.46 -7.30
CA VAL A 3 -46.69 -32.09 -8.20
C VAL A 3 -45.42 -32.10 -7.36
N GLN A 4 -44.50 -33.00 -7.68
CA GLN A 4 -43.07 -32.87 -7.33
C GLN A 4 -42.35 -32.20 -8.52
N PRO A 5 -41.18 -31.59 -8.30
CA PRO A 5 -39.96 -32.34 -8.60
C PRO A 5 -38.77 -32.10 -7.63
N GLN A 6 -37.83 -33.04 -7.67
CA GLN A 6 -36.54 -33.04 -6.96
C GLN A 6 -35.46 -32.17 -7.64
N SER A 7 -34.43 -31.75 -6.88
CA SER A 7 -33.01 -31.74 -7.32
C SER A 7 -32.01 -31.33 -6.21
N ASP A 8 -31.06 -32.23 -5.98
CA ASP A 8 -29.63 -32.17 -5.57
C ASP A 8 -29.07 -31.17 -4.52
N PRO A 9 -28.18 -31.64 -3.61
CA PRO A 9 -27.22 -30.81 -2.91
C PRO A 9 -25.87 -30.76 -3.65
N LYS A 10 -25.56 -29.62 -4.27
CA LYS A 10 -24.19 -29.23 -4.63
C LYS A 10 -23.88 -27.89 -3.99
N SER A 11 -23.04 -27.88 -2.96
CA SER A 11 -22.31 -26.68 -2.57
C SER A 11 -20.85 -27.07 -2.39
N SER A 12 -20.14 -27.02 -3.52
CA SER A 12 -18.71 -26.78 -3.58
C SER A 12 -18.36 -25.52 -2.79
N ASP A 13 -17.22 -25.54 -2.10
CA ASP A 13 -16.29 -24.42 -1.87
C ASP A 13 -15.57 -24.52 -0.51
N GLU A 14 -15.16 -25.72 -0.12
CA GLU A 14 -14.01 -25.92 0.78
C GLU A 14 -12.72 -26.02 -0.04
N LYS A 15 -12.25 -24.91 -0.59
CA LYS A 15 -10.84 -24.77 -1.01
C LYS A 15 -10.42 -23.32 -0.93
N LEU A 16 -9.93 -22.87 0.23
CA LEU A 16 -8.91 -21.79 0.33
C LEU A 16 -8.26 -21.81 1.74
N LEU A 17 -7.72 -22.95 2.16
CA LEU A 17 -6.63 -23.00 3.14
C LEU A 17 -5.32 -23.04 2.36
N GLY A 18 -4.69 -21.88 2.22
CA GLY A 18 -3.45 -21.72 1.45
C GLY A 18 -2.74 -20.42 1.78
N ILE A 19 -2.58 -20.10 3.06
CA ILE A 19 -1.65 -19.04 3.48
C ILE A 19 -0.25 -19.66 3.45
N ASN A 20 0.34 -19.74 2.26
CA ASN A 20 1.76 -20.02 2.11
C ASN A 20 2.53 -18.83 2.67
N GLU A 21 3.19 -19.07 3.79
CA GLU A 21 4.22 -18.24 4.43
C GLU A 21 5.32 -17.88 3.42
N SER A 22 5.12 -16.80 2.69
CA SER A 22 6.18 -16.19 1.90
C SER A 22 6.99 -15.31 2.83
N LYS A 23 8.05 -15.90 3.40
CA LYS A 23 9.28 -15.30 3.92
C LYS A 23 9.31 -13.78 3.76
N SER A 24 8.87 -13.06 4.80
CA SER A 24 9.24 -11.66 5.00
C SER A 24 10.75 -11.63 5.19
N LYS A 25 11.49 -11.43 4.10
CA LYS A 25 12.89 -11.04 4.17
C LYS A 25 12.90 -9.71 4.92
N ASN A 26 13.41 -9.78 6.15
CA ASN A 26 13.68 -8.63 6.99
C ASN A 26 14.63 -7.69 6.24
N MET A 27 14.07 -6.70 5.54
CA MET A 27 14.83 -5.62 4.91
C MET A 27 15.20 -4.65 6.03
N ASN A 28 16.19 -5.06 6.82
CA ASN A 28 16.79 -4.20 7.82
C ASN A 28 17.57 -3.12 7.05
N ILE A 29 16.97 -1.94 6.90
CA ILE A 29 17.64 -0.78 6.30
C ILE A 29 18.76 -0.39 7.26
N PRO A 30 20.04 -0.38 6.84
CA PRO A 30 21.15 -0.08 7.72
C PRO A 30 21.01 1.35 8.26
N VAL A 31 21.15 1.47 9.59
CA VAL A 31 20.99 2.72 10.36
C VAL A 31 21.98 3.82 9.94
N SER A 32 23.03 3.48 9.18
CA SER A 32 24.04 4.41 8.68
C SER A 32 23.54 5.42 7.63
N LEU A 33 22.37 5.20 7.02
CA LEU A 33 21.80 6.11 6.01
C LEU A 33 20.91 7.22 6.60
N ARG A 34 20.68 7.22 7.91
CA ARG A 34 19.77 8.18 8.57
C ARG A 34 20.36 9.59 8.74
N ASN A 35 21.69 9.72 8.75
CA ASN A 35 22.36 10.97 9.12
C ASN A 35 23.20 11.61 7.99
N GLY A 36 23.19 11.03 6.77
CA GLY A 36 24.02 11.52 5.64
C GLY A 36 23.31 12.50 4.70
N GLY A 37 21.99 12.65 4.81
CA GLY A 37 21.18 13.40 3.84
C GLY A 37 21.23 14.92 3.98
N GLU A 38 21.57 15.47 5.15
CA GLU A 38 21.52 16.91 5.41
C GLU A 38 22.69 17.70 4.79
N LEU A 39 23.85 17.08 4.54
CA LEU A 39 25.06 17.81 4.16
C LEU A 39 25.20 18.12 2.67
N MET A 40 24.36 17.55 1.79
CA MET A 40 24.50 17.72 0.33
C MET A 40 23.35 18.46 -0.37
N MET A 41 22.42 19.04 0.40
CA MET A 41 21.24 19.75 -0.13
C MET A 41 21.53 21.14 -0.72
N ASN A 42 22.80 21.60 -0.72
CA ASN A 42 23.17 22.99 -1.04
C ASN A 42 24.17 23.15 -2.19
N LEU A 43 24.18 22.24 -3.19
CA LEU A 43 24.98 22.49 -4.39
C LEU A 43 24.18 23.28 -5.45
N PRO A 44 24.62 24.48 -5.86
CA PRO A 44 23.88 25.29 -6.82
C PRO A 44 23.77 24.58 -8.18
N LEU A 45 22.55 24.47 -8.69
CA LEU A 45 22.27 24.04 -10.06
C LEU A 45 22.77 25.12 -11.04
N GLN A 46 24.03 25.06 -11.44
CA GLN A 46 24.54 25.91 -12.51
C GLN A 46 24.21 25.25 -13.85
N LYS A 47 23.13 25.73 -14.49
CA LYS A 47 22.78 25.40 -15.88
C LYS A 47 23.91 25.91 -16.78
N PHE A 48 24.72 25.00 -17.31
CA PHE A 48 25.60 25.30 -18.45
C PHE A 48 24.77 25.20 -19.73
N GLU A 49 24.25 26.33 -20.19
CA GLU A 49 23.64 26.40 -21.52
C GLU A 49 24.76 26.27 -22.58
N LEU A 50 24.73 25.17 -23.35
CA LEU A 50 25.56 25.04 -24.54
C LEU A 50 25.01 25.99 -25.62
N GLY A 51 25.69 27.12 -25.80
CA GLY A 51 25.45 28.07 -26.89
C GLY A 51 25.78 27.50 -28.28
N PRO A 52 25.26 28.13 -29.36
CA PRO A 52 25.29 27.58 -30.72
C PRO A 52 26.70 27.51 -31.33
N PRO A 53 26.94 26.61 -32.30
CA PRO A 53 28.25 26.43 -32.92
C PRO A 53 28.55 27.57 -33.90
N GLU A 54 29.30 28.57 -33.45
CA GLU A 54 29.84 29.59 -34.31
C GLU A 54 31.04 29.07 -35.13
N THR A 55 30.87 28.98 -36.45
CA THR A 55 31.83 28.34 -37.36
C THR A 55 33.01 29.24 -37.76
N ARG A 56 32.95 30.56 -37.51
CA ARG A 56 34.07 31.51 -37.71
C ARG A 56 34.88 31.78 -36.44
N THR A 57 34.29 31.62 -35.25
CA THR A 57 35.03 31.83 -33.98
C THR A 57 35.85 30.61 -33.58
N ALA A 58 35.59 29.44 -34.16
CA ALA A 58 36.40 28.25 -33.96
C ALA A 58 37.86 28.43 -34.43
N THR A 59 38.12 29.14 -35.53
CA THR A 59 39.48 29.40 -36.05
C THR A 59 40.21 30.44 -35.20
N VAL A 60 39.52 31.51 -34.80
CA VAL A 60 40.04 32.54 -33.89
C VAL A 60 40.36 31.95 -32.51
N ASN A 61 39.53 31.03 -32.01
CA ASN A 61 39.78 30.30 -30.77
C ASN A 61 40.99 29.37 -30.87
N LEU A 62 41.18 28.70 -32.02
CA LEU A 62 42.34 27.83 -32.24
C LEU A 62 43.63 28.65 -32.32
N ASP A 63 43.64 29.77 -33.04
CA ASP A 63 44.84 30.60 -33.21
C ASP A 63 45.26 31.27 -31.89
N ARG A 64 44.28 31.71 -31.07
CA ARG A 64 44.53 32.19 -29.70
C ARG A 64 45.06 31.09 -28.78
N ALA A 65 44.51 29.87 -28.89
CA ALA A 65 44.98 28.73 -28.12
C ALA A 65 46.40 28.29 -28.53
N ILE A 66 46.73 28.37 -29.82
CA ILE A 66 48.09 28.11 -30.33
C ILE A 66 49.06 29.12 -29.70
N GLN A 67 48.75 30.42 -29.71
CA GLN A 67 49.60 31.44 -29.09
C GLN A 67 49.80 31.21 -27.58
N TYR A 68 48.75 30.79 -26.87
CA TYR A 68 48.84 30.47 -25.45
C TYR A 68 49.74 29.24 -25.20
N GLU A 69 49.58 28.20 -25.99
CA GLU A 69 50.36 26.96 -25.89
C GLU A 69 51.84 27.14 -26.33
N LEU A 70 52.15 28.07 -27.23
CA LEU A 70 53.54 28.45 -27.53
C LEU A 70 54.20 29.22 -26.37
N LYS A 71 53.43 30.01 -25.62
CA LYS A 71 53.95 30.83 -24.50
C LYS A 71 54.03 30.05 -23.18
N HIS A 72 53.11 29.12 -22.96
CA HIS A 72 52.91 28.47 -21.67
C HIS A 72 52.85 26.94 -21.76
N GLY A 73 52.82 26.37 -22.97
CA GLY A 73 52.68 24.93 -23.19
C GLY A 73 54.01 24.20 -23.00
N PRO A 74 54.03 23.00 -22.37
CA PRO A 74 55.29 22.39 -21.96
C PRO A 74 56.19 21.84 -23.09
N LYS A 75 55.70 21.71 -24.35
CA LYS A 75 56.36 20.89 -25.39
C LYS A 75 55.94 21.25 -26.84
N LEU A 76 55.93 22.54 -27.21
CA LEU A 76 55.76 22.92 -28.62
C LEU A 76 57.02 23.63 -29.10
N ASP A 77 57.67 23.06 -30.11
CA ASP A 77 58.81 23.71 -30.78
C ASP A 77 58.27 24.83 -31.69
N PRO A 78 58.67 26.10 -31.47
CA PRO A 78 58.31 27.21 -32.34
C PRO A 78 58.77 27.04 -33.80
N LYS A 79 59.73 26.15 -34.06
CA LYS A 79 60.25 25.83 -35.40
C LYS A 79 59.49 24.70 -36.11
N MET A 80 58.44 24.14 -35.49
CA MET A 80 57.60 23.10 -36.09
C MET A 80 56.81 23.65 -37.30
N ASP A 81 56.57 22.81 -38.31
CA ASP A 81 55.72 23.16 -39.45
C ASP A 81 54.35 23.68 -38.96
N PRO A 82 53.90 24.88 -39.41
CA PRO A 82 52.63 25.48 -39.01
C PRO A 82 51.43 24.54 -39.10
N LYS A 83 51.42 23.63 -40.09
CA LYS A 83 50.33 22.64 -40.25
C LYS A 83 50.33 21.61 -39.11
N GLN A 84 51.51 21.11 -38.73
CA GLN A 84 51.63 20.16 -37.65
C GLN A 84 51.33 20.80 -36.29
N LEU A 85 51.77 22.04 -36.07
CA LEU A 85 51.46 22.82 -34.88
C LEU A 85 49.95 23.00 -34.70
N ARG A 86 49.24 23.46 -35.75
CA ARG A 86 47.77 23.60 -35.75
C ARG A 86 47.07 22.28 -35.43
N ARG A 87 47.55 21.16 -35.99
CA ARG A 87 46.99 19.83 -35.73
C ARG A 87 47.18 19.40 -34.28
N THR A 88 48.38 19.57 -33.71
CA THR A 88 48.69 19.19 -32.33
C THR A 88 47.82 19.95 -31.33
N VAL A 89 47.70 21.27 -31.49
CA VAL A 89 46.87 22.10 -30.61
C VAL A 89 45.39 21.76 -30.77
N SER A 90 44.90 21.61 -32.01
CA SER A 90 43.50 21.23 -32.27
C SER A 90 43.15 19.87 -31.67
N ASN A 91 44.01 18.86 -31.82
CA ASN A 91 43.81 17.54 -31.21
C ASN A 91 43.85 17.58 -29.68
N ARG A 92 44.70 18.42 -29.09
CA ARG A 92 44.74 18.60 -27.63
C ARG A 92 43.44 19.21 -27.13
N LEU A 93 42.95 20.27 -27.78
CA LEU A 93 41.69 20.92 -27.44
C LEU A 93 40.50 19.98 -27.63
N SER A 94 40.46 19.20 -28.72
CA SER A 94 39.38 18.24 -28.96
C SER A 94 39.41 17.09 -27.95
N ALA A 95 40.59 16.60 -27.58
CA ALA A 95 40.77 15.62 -26.51
C ALA A 95 40.34 16.18 -25.14
N GLN A 96 40.67 17.44 -24.83
CA GLN A 96 40.24 18.10 -23.61
C GLN A 96 38.71 18.25 -23.56
N ARG A 97 38.09 18.74 -24.64
CA ARG A 97 36.61 18.83 -24.75
C ARG A 97 35.94 17.46 -24.66
N SER A 98 36.54 16.43 -25.23
CA SER A 98 36.04 15.05 -25.12
C SER A 98 36.12 14.55 -23.69
N ARG A 99 37.24 14.78 -22.99
CA ARG A 99 37.37 14.48 -21.55
C ARG A 99 36.35 15.24 -20.71
N GLN A 100 36.17 16.54 -20.97
CA GLN A 100 35.18 17.37 -20.30
C GLN A 100 33.77 16.79 -20.45
N ARG A 101 33.32 16.55 -21.70
CA ARG A 101 31.99 15.98 -21.96
C ARG A 101 31.78 14.61 -21.32
N LYS A 102 32.81 13.76 -21.29
CA LYS A 102 32.74 12.47 -20.59
C LYS A 102 32.60 12.66 -19.08
N ALA A 103 33.35 13.59 -18.49
CA ALA A 103 33.21 13.92 -17.08
C ALA A 103 31.81 14.47 -16.78
N ASP A 104 31.31 15.41 -17.58
CA ASP A 104 29.95 15.98 -17.42
C ASP A 104 28.88 14.88 -17.52
N TYR A 105 29.00 13.96 -18.48
CA TYR A 105 28.09 12.82 -18.62
C TYR A 105 28.12 11.90 -17.39
N ILE A 106 29.30 11.61 -16.85
CA ILE A 106 29.44 10.81 -15.62
C ILE A 106 28.72 11.51 -14.46
N HIS A 107 28.94 12.82 -14.27
CA HIS A 107 28.28 13.59 -13.21
C HIS A 107 26.75 13.61 -13.38
N ASP A 108 26.25 13.75 -14.62
CA ASP A 108 24.82 13.69 -14.89
C ASP A 108 24.23 12.32 -14.57
N MET A 109 24.98 11.24 -14.84
CA MET A 109 24.57 9.88 -14.51
C MET A 109 24.57 9.64 -12.99
N GLU A 110 25.58 10.13 -12.27
CA GLU A 110 25.65 10.08 -10.80
C GLU A 110 24.49 10.85 -10.18
N ARG A 111 24.16 12.04 -10.69
CA ARG A 111 23.00 12.82 -10.24
C ARG A 111 21.69 12.06 -10.44
N LYS A 112 21.50 11.43 -11.61
CA LYS A 112 20.30 10.62 -11.88
C LYS A 112 20.20 9.40 -10.99
N ALA A 113 21.32 8.72 -10.74
CA ALA A 113 21.36 7.59 -9.80
C ALA A 113 20.94 8.04 -8.40
N TYR A 114 21.49 9.16 -7.91
CA TYR A 114 21.11 9.75 -6.63
C TYR A 114 19.62 10.12 -6.56
N GLU A 115 19.07 10.78 -7.59
CA GLU A 115 17.65 11.13 -7.63
C GLU A 115 16.75 9.88 -7.53
N LEU A 116 17.13 8.81 -8.24
CA LEU A 116 16.42 7.53 -8.20
C LEU A 116 16.52 6.87 -6.81
N GLU A 117 17.69 6.91 -6.17
CA GLU A 117 17.89 6.38 -4.82
C GLU A 117 17.03 7.13 -3.78
N VAL A 118 17.02 8.47 -3.82
CA VAL A 118 16.18 9.28 -2.95
C VAL A 118 14.70 8.95 -3.17
N ARG A 119 14.27 8.83 -4.43
CA ARG A 119 12.90 8.45 -4.76
C ARG A 119 12.56 7.06 -4.22
N LEU A 120 13.49 6.11 -4.31
CA LEU A 120 13.33 4.76 -3.78
C LEU A 120 13.15 4.79 -2.26
N ILE A 121 13.95 5.56 -1.53
CA ILE A 121 13.84 5.71 -0.06
C ILE A 121 12.45 6.26 0.31
N ILE A 122 12.03 7.37 -0.30
CA ILE A 122 10.72 7.98 -0.05
C ILE A 122 9.58 6.99 -0.36
N MET A 123 9.70 6.24 -1.47
CA MET A 123 8.70 5.25 -1.84
C MET A 123 8.68 4.07 -0.88
N GLY A 124 9.83 3.64 -0.37
CA GLY A 124 9.97 2.61 0.65
C GLY A 124 9.29 3.00 1.96
N GLU A 125 9.49 4.23 2.44
CA GLU A 125 8.80 4.75 3.63
C GLU A 125 7.28 4.79 3.45
N LYS A 126 6.80 5.24 2.29
CA LYS A 126 5.37 5.24 1.95
C LYS A 126 4.80 3.83 1.96
N MET A 127 5.52 2.87 1.37
CA MET A 127 5.10 1.47 1.34
C MET A 127 5.03 0.87 2.74
N ALA A 128 6.05 1.09 3.58
CA ALA A 128 6.06 0.60 4.97
C ALA A 128 4.87 1.14 5.77
N ARG A 129 4.55 2.43 5.62
CA ARG A 129 3.38 3.05 6.24
C ARG A 129 2.06 2.39 5.79
N LEU A 130 1.89 2.19 4.48
CA LEU A 130 0.68 1.58 3.93
C LEU A 130 0.52 0.12 4.37
N LEU A 131 1.63 -0.62 4.46
CA LEU A 131 1.63 -2.00 4.98
C LEU A 131 1.16 -2.05 6.43
N GLU A 132 1.64 -1.14 7.28
CA GLU A 132 1.21 -1.09 8.68
C GLU A 132 -0.26 -0.69 8.82
N GLN A 133 -0.73 0.28 8.02
CA GLN A 133 -2.16 0.63 7.96
C GLN A 133 -3.02 -0.54 7.54
N ARG A 134 -2.60 -1.29 6.50
CA ARG A 134 -3.31 -2.49 6.04
C ARG A 134 -3.36 -3.55 7.14
N ARG A 135 -2.27 -3.76 7.87
CA ARG A 135 -2.20 -4.71 8.99
C ARG A 135 -3.20 -4.34 10.09
N LEU A 136 -3.23 -3.07 10.49
CA LEU A 136 -4.15 -2.58 11.52
C LEU A 136 -5.61 -2.72 11.09
N LEU A 137 -5.93 -2.34 9.85
CA LEU A 137 -7.29 -2.47 9.31
C LEU A 137 -7.73 -3.94 9.26
N LYS A 138 -6.82 -4.85 8.90
CA LYS A 138 -7.12 -6.29 8.90
C LYS A 138 -7.44 -6.79 10.30
N LEU A 139 -6.62 -6.44 11.30
CA LEU A 139 -6.84 -6.80 12.70
C LEU A 139 -8.18 -6.24 13.23
N GLN A 140 -8.50 -4.98 12.90
CA GLN A 140 -9.78 -4.38 13.26
C GLN A 140 -10.97 -5.09 12.61
N ASN A 141 -10.83 -5.47 11.34
CA ASN A 141 -11.88 -6.21 10.63
C ASN A 141 -12.12 -7.58 11.28
N GLU A 142 -11.05 -8.32 11.58
CA GLU A 142 -11.14 -9.61 12.29
C GLU A 142 -11.83 -9.46 13.65
N ALA A 143 -11.48 -8.43 14.43
CA ALA A 143 -12.12 -8.16 15.72
C ALA A 143 -13.62 -7.82 15.58
N LEU A 144 -14.00 -7.03 14.56
CA LEU A 144 -15.40 -6.69 14.29
C LEU A 144 -16.20 -7.93 13.84
N GLN A 145 -15.61 -8.79 13.02
CA GLN A 145 -16.24 -10.05 12.62
C GLN A 145 -16.49 -10.95 13.82
N GLN A 146 -15.52 -11.08 14.73
CA GLN A 146 -15.69 -11.85 15.97
C GLN A 146 -16.80 -11.26 16.85
N LEU A 147 -16.84 -9.93 17.00
CA LEU A 147 -17.88 -9.26 17.76
C LEU A 147 -19.27 -9.50 17.14
N LEU A 148 -19.39 -9.42 15.82
CA LEU A 148 -20.64 -9.69 15.10
C LEU A 148 -21.12 -11.12 15.36
N LEU A 149 -20.24 -12.11 15.25
CA LEU A 149 -20.55 -13.52 15.52
C LEU A 149 -21.01 -13.72 16.97
N LEU A 150 -20.33 -13.11 17.94
CA LEU A 150 -20.72 -13.18 19.34
C LEU A 150 -22.10 -12.57 19.58
N ARG A 151 -22.38 -11.41 18.99
CA ARG A 151 -23.68 -10.73 19.08
C ARG A 151 -24.79 -11.57 18.45
N GLN A 152 -24.53 -12.18 17.30
CA GLN A 152 -25.49 -13.06 16.63
C GLN A 152 -25.80 -14.29 17.50
N HIS A 153 -24.78 -14.89 18.11
CA HIS A 153 -24.97 -16.01 19.02
C HIS A 153 -25.82 -15.62 20.24
N GLN A 154 -25.55 -14.47 20.85
CA GLN A 154 -26.35 -13.94 21.97
C GLN A 154 -27.81 -13.71 21.59
N ALA A 155 -28.06 -13.16 20.40
CA ALA A 155 -29.41 -12.94 19.89
C ALA A 155 -30.17 -14.27 19.69
N ASN A 156 -29.52 -15.27 19.11
CA ASN A 156 -30.10 -16.61 18.91
C ASN A 156 -30.47 -17.27 20.25
N LEU A 157 -29.59 -17.20 21.26
CA LEU A 157 -29.89 -17.73 22.60
C LEU A 157 -31.07 -17.00 23.23
N SER A 158 -31.13 -15.68 23.11
CA SER A 158 -32.23 -14.86 23.63
C SER A 158 -33.56 -15.21 22.95
N GLN A 159 -33.53 -15.44 21.64
CA GLN A 159 -34.70 -15.87 20.88
C GLN A 159 -35.17 -17.26 21.31
N MET A 160 -34.26 -18.22 21.49
CA MET A 160 -34.59 -19.56 21.99
C MET A 160 -35.25 -19.52 23.38
N VAL A 161 -34.71 -18.70 24.29
CA VAL A 161 -35.31 -18.50 25.63
C VAL A 161 -36.70 -17.87 25.51
N LEU A 162 -36.86 -16.88 24.64
CA LEU A 162 -38.16 -16.24 24.41
C LEU A 162 -39.20 -17.23 23.87
N GLU A 163 -38.83 -18.06 22.91
CA GLU A 163 -39.70 -19.10 22.34
C GLU A 163 -40.11 -20.13 23.41
N LYS A 164 -39.17 -20.58 24.23
CA LYS A 164 -39.47 -21.47 25.37
C LYS A 164 -40.45 -20.84 26.35
N ASN A 165 -40.23 -19.58 26.73
CA ASN A 165 -41.12 -18.86 27.65
C ASN A 165 -42.52 -18.66 27.05
N LYS A 166 -42.61 -18.36 25.75
CA LYS A 166 -43.90 -18.26 25.04
C LYS A 166 -44.65 -19.60 25.05
N ALA A 167 -43.95 -20.71 24.81
CA ALA A 167 -44.55 -22.04 24.86
C ALA A 167 -45.09 -22.38 26.26
N GLU A 168 -44.31 -22.12 27.32
CA GLU A 168 -44.76 -22.33 28.70
C GLU A 168 -45.94 -21.41 29.09
N MET A 169 -45.90 -20.13 28.70
CA MET A 169 -47.03 -19.22 28.92
C MET A 169 -48.32 -19.76 28.27
N ASN A 170 -48.24 -20.24 27.04
CA ASN A 170 -49.40 -20.82 26.34
C ASN A 170 -49.90 -22.08 27.05
N ARG A 171 -48.99 -22.96 27.49
CA ARG A 171 -49.33 -24.14 28.30
C ARG A 171 -50.07 -23.76 29.59
N LEU A 172 -49.58 -22.76 30.33
CA LEU A 172 -50.20 -22.29 31.56
C LEU A 172 -51.59 -21.71 31.32
N LYS A 173 -51.78 -20.93 30.24
CA LYS A 173 -53.09 -20.42 29.83
C LYS A 173 -54.09 -21.54 29.55
N GLU A 174 -53.67 -22.61 28.87
CA GLU A 174 -54.51 -23.78 28.63
C GLU A 174 -54.88 -24.53 29.92
N VAL A 175 -53.93 -24.68 30.85
CA VAL A 175 -54.21 -25.27 32.17
C VAL A 175 -55.22 -24.43 32.95
N GLN A 176 -55.04 -23.10 32.96
CA GLN A 176 -55.96 -22.17 33.61
C GLN A 176 -57.37 -22.24 33.01
N LYS A 177 -57.48 -22.23 31.68
CA LYS A 177 -58.76 -22.35 30.97
C LYS A 177 -59.48 -23.66 31.33
N LYS A 178 -58.75 -24.78 31.36
CA LYS A 178 -59.29 -26.08 31.80
C LYS A 178 -59.71 -26.07 33.26
N ALA A 179 -58.97 -25.42 34.15
CA ALA A 179 -59.32 -25.30 35.57
C ALA A 179 -60.61 -24.51 35.76
N LEU A 180 -60.77 -23.38 35.07
CA LEU A 180 -62.01 -22.59 35.07
C LEU A 180 -63.20 -23.42 34.59
N LEU A 181 -63.06 -24.15 33.49
CA LEU A 181 -64.13 -25.02 32.95
C LEU A 181 -64.52 -26.14 33.95
N LYS A 182 -63.55 -26.72 34.65
CA LYS A 182 -63.82 -27.73 35.69
C LYS A 182 -64.56 -27.13 36.89
N MET A 183 -64.24 -25.90 37.31
CA MET A 183 -64.95 -25.22 38.40
C MET A 183 -66.41 -24.91 38.03
N THR A 184 -66.67 -24.46 36.80
CA THR A 184 -68.05 -24.22 36.33
C THR A 184 -68.88 -25.49 36.25
N LEU A 185 -68.26 -26.64 35.96
CA LEU A 185 -68.94 -27.95 35.90
C LEU A 185 -69.19 -28.56 37.29
N LYS A 186 -68.29 -28.36 38.26
CA LYS A 186 -68.47 -28.83 39.66
C LYS A 186 -69.39 -27.94 40.50
N GLY A 187 -69.63 -26.69 40.09
CA GLY A 187 -70.51 -25.74 40.77
C GLY A 187 -72.00 -25.83 40.42
N GLY A 188 -72.45 -26.93 39.81
CA GLY A 188 -73.87 -27.19 39.56
C GLY A 188 -74.65 -27.27 40.87
N TRP A 189 -75.33 -26.17 41.19
CA TRP A 189 -76.23 -25.98 42.32
C TRP A 189 -77.17 -27.17 42.53
N SER A 190 -77.00 -27.85 43.66
CA SER A 190 -78.07 -28.58 44.33
C SER A 190 -79.06 -27.57 44.92
N ALA A 191 -80.01 -27.10 44.11
CA ALA A 191 -81.21 -26.42 44.59
C ALA A 191 -82.36 -27.43 44.64
N SER A 192 -82.30 -28.38 45.56
CA SER A 192 -83.46 -29.19 45.94
C SER A 192 -84.40 -28.31 46.76
N SER A 193 -85.47 -27.88 46.10
CA SER A 193 -86.56 -27.04 46.59
C SER A 193 -87.25 -27.62 47.82
N SER A 194 -87.11 -26.98 48.98
CA SER A 194 -88.07 -27.11 50.07
C SER A 194 -89.28 -26.21 49.77
N SER A 195 -90.25 -26.77 49.05
CA SER A 195 -91.60 -26.20 48.88
C SER A 195 -92.43 -26.56 50.11
N THR A 196 -92.55 -25.63 51.05
CA THR A 196 -93.49 -25.69 52.18
C THR A 196 -94.92 -25.61 51.65
N ASN A 197 -95.73 -26.61 51.94
CA ASN A 197 -97.14 -26.69 51.57
C ASN A 197 -97.98 -26.71 52.85
N ALA A 198 -99.02 -25.87 52.87
CA ALA A 198 -100.16 -25.79 53.80
C ALA A 198 -99.88 -25.44 55.28
#